data_AF-W1XZL6-F1
#
_entry.id   AF-W1XZL6-F1
#
_cell.length_a   1.000
_cell.length_b   1.000
_cell.length_c   1.000
_cell.angle_alpha   90.00
_cell.angle_beta   90.00
_cell.angle_gamma   90.00
#
_symmetry.space_group_name_H-M   'P 1'
#
loop_
_entity.id
_entity.type
_entity.pdbx_description
1 polymer ?
#
loop_
_entity_poly.entity_id
_entity_poly.type
_entity_poly.pdbx_seq_one_letter_code
_entity_poly.pdbx_strand_id
1 'polypeptide(L)' 'VQMYEFLKYYEIPVIIVATKADKIPRGKWNKHESAIKKKLNFDPSDDFILFSSVTKAGMDQAWDAILEKL' A
#
# COMPACT_ATOMS: atom_id res chain seq x y z
N VAL A 1 -8.01 -1.19 -10.26
CA VAL A 1 -7.30 -0.04 -10.87
C VAL A 1 -8.21 1.18 -10.89
N GLN A 2 -9.46 1.05 -11.38
CA GLN A 2 -10.48 2.13 -11.43
C GLN A 2 -10.61 3.00 -10.16
N MET A 3 -10.62 2.43 -8.95
CA MET A 3 -10.68 3.22 -7.72
C MET A 3 -9.46 4.13 -7.53
N TYR A 4 -8.27 3.59 -7.74
CA TYR A 4 -7.04 4.36 -7.58
C TYR A 4 -6.97 5.49 -8.62
N GLU A 5 -7.29 5.19 -9.88
CA GLU A 5 -7.37 6.20 -10.94
C GLU A 5 -8.38 7.31 -10.62
N PHE A 6 -9.56 6.95 -10.09
CA PHE A 6 -10.56 7.92 -9.66
C PHE A 6 -10.03 8.85 -8.55
N LEU A 7 -9.39 8.31 -7.51
CA LEU A 7 -8.84 9.12 -6.42
C LEU A 7 -7.72 10.04 -6.93
N LYS A 8 -6.85 9.55 -7.82
CA LYS A 8 -5.78 10.36 -8.42
C LYS A 8 -6.31 11.46 -9.33
N TYR A 9 -7.39 11.21 -10.07
CA TYR A 9 -8.03 12.23 -10.91
C TYR A 9 -8.52 13.43 -10.09
N TYR A 10 -9.00 13.19 -8.86
CA TYR A 10 -9.42 14.24 -7.92
C TYR A 10 -8.31 14.71 -6.98
N GLU A 11 -7.06 14.33 -7.24
CA GLU A 11 -5.89 14.73 -6.45
C GLU A 11 -6.00 14.38 -4.96
N ILE A 12 -6.73 13.31 -4.63
CA ILE A 12 -6.89 12.85 -3.26
C ILE A 12 -5.63 12.07 -2.86
N PRO A 13 -4.95 12.42 -1.75
CA PRO A 13 -3.81 11.64 -1.23
C PRO A 13 -4.24 10.21 -0.88
N VAL A 14 -3.43 9.21 -1.27
CA VAL A 14 -3.77 7.80 -1.05
C VAL A 14 -2.69 7.08 -0.26
N ILE A 15 -3.12 6.20 0.65
CA ILE A 15 -2.27 5.19 1.29
C ILE A 15 -2.76 3.83 0.80
N ILE A 16 -1.93 3.12 0.03
CA ILE A 16 -2.25 1.78 -0.47
C ILE A 16 -1.80 0.74 0.56
N VAL A 17 -2.77 0.03 1.14
CA VAL A 17 -2.51 -1.05 2.10
C VAL A 17 -2.67 -2.41 1.44
N ALA A 18 -1.54 -3.06 1.13
CA ALA A 18 -1.49 -4.41 0.58
C ALA A 18 -1.61 -5.47 1.70
N THR A 19 -2.86 -5.77 2.06
CA THR A 19 -3.21 -6.69 3.16
C THR A 19 -2.85 -8.16 2.92
N LYS A 20 -2.99 -8.99 3.97
CA LYS A 20 -2.76 -10.44 3.96
C LYS A 20 -1.31 -10.84 3.64
N ALA A 21 -0.34 -10.00 4.00
CA ALA A 21 1.09 -10.27 3.78
C ALA A 21 1.58 -11.57 4.45
N ASP A 22 0.90 -12.06 5.50
CA ASP A 22 1.18 -13.36 6.14
C ASP A 22 1.01 -14.56 5.20
N LYS A 23 0.22 -14.41 4.12
CA LYS A 23 0.03 -15.48 3.13
C LYS A 23 1.16 -15.57 2.11
N ILE A 24 2.09 -14.62 2.13
CA ILE A 24 3.21 -14.55 1.19
C ILE A 24 4.52 -14.70 1.98
N PRO A 25 5.43 -15.62 1.59
CA PRO A 25 6.75 -15.70 2.19
C PRO A 25 7.47 -14.35 2.10
N ARG A 26 8.11 -13.89 3.19
CA ARG A 26 8.78 -12.57 3.26
C ARG A 26 9.73 -12.30 2.08
N GLY A 27 10.51 -13.29 1.66
CA GLY A 27 11.41 -13.16 0.50
C GLY A 27 10.73 -12.89 -0.85
N LYS A 28 9.40 -13.02 -0.94
CA LYS A 28 8.61 -12.72 -2.14
C LYS A 28 7.85 -11.39 -2.05
N TRP A 29 7.91 -10.68 -0.93
CA TRP A 29 7.17 -9.43 -0.72
C TRP A 29 7.48 -8.38 -1.78
N ASN A 30 8.76 -8.12 -2.04
CA ASN A 30 9.19 -7.14 -3.06
C ASN A 30 8.64 -7.46 -4.46
N LYS A 31 8.52 -8.75 -4.82
CA LYS A 31 7.93 -9.18 -6.10
C LYS A 31 6.44 -8.82 -6.16
N HIS A 32 5.70 -9.08 -5.10
CA HIS A 32 4.27 -8.77 -5.03
C HIS A 32 4.01 -7.28 -4.99
N GLU A 33 4.78 -6.53 -4.18
CA GLU A 33 4.74 -5.07 -4.16
C GLU A 33 4.99 -4.49 -5.56
N SER A 34 6.07 -4.90 -6.23
CA SER A 34 6.41 -4.43 -7.58
C SER A 34 5.29 -4.72 -8.59
N ALA A 35 4.67 -5.91 -8.50
CA ALA A 35 3.55 -6.27 -9.36
C ALA A 35 2.30 -5.40 -9.10
N ILE A 36 1.99 -5.11 -7.83
CA ILE A 36 0.86 -4.24 -7.47
C ILE A 36 1.12 -2.81 -7.92
N LYS A 37 2.31 -2.25 -7.61
CA LYS A 37 2.70 -0.89 -8.02
C LYS A 37 2.64 -0.72 -9.53
N LYS A 38 3.17 -1.69 -10.29
CA LYS A 38 3.08 -1.69 -11.75
C LYS A 38 1.62 -1.76 -12.25
N LYS A 39 0.78 -2.59 -11.63
CA LYS A 39 -0.62 -2.74 -12.05
C LYS A 39 -1.47 -1.51 -11.76
N LEU A 40 -1.15 -0.77 -10.71
CA LEU A 40 -1.84 0.46 -10.32
C LEU A 40 -1.28 1.70 -11.02
N ASN A 41 -0.17 1.59 -11.75
CA ASN A 41 0.61 2.75 -12.19
C ASN A 41 0.87 3.71 -11.01
N PHE A 42 1.47 3.14 -9.96
CA PHE A 42 1.63 3.78 -8.66
C PHE A 42 2.33 5.13 -8.75
N ASP A 43 1.71 6.15 -8.14
CA ASP A 43 2.27 7.47 -7.95
C ASP A 43 3.28 7.45 -6.78
N PRO A 44 4.56 7.82 -7.01
CA PRO A 44 5.57 7.90 -5.95
C PRO A 44 5.24 8.88 -4.82
N SER A 45 4.25 9.78 -4.98
CA SER A 45 3.79 10.67 -3.91
C SER A 45 2.90 9.98 -2.87
N ASP A 46 2.35 8.81 -3.21
CA ASP A 46 1.47 8.03 -2.33
C ASP A 46 2.29 7.03 -1.51
N ASP A 47 1.67 6.50 -0.46
CA ASP A 47 2.29 5.49 0.40
C ASP A 47 1.88 4.08 -0.01
N PHE A 48 2.79 3.13 0.17
CA PHE A 48 2.52 1.71 -0.05
C PHE A 48 2.97 0.88 1.15
N ILE A 49 2.02 0.17 1.75
CA ILE A 49 2.24 -0.52 3.02
C ILE A 49 1.84 -1.99 2.86
N LEU A 50 2.79 -2.89 3.06
CA LEU A 50 2.51 -4.31 3.20
C LEU A 50 1.94 -4.57 4.61
N PHE A 51 0.75 -5.16 4.68
CA PHE A 51 0.02 -5.27 5.92
C PHE A 51 -0.44 -6.71 6.21
N SER A 52 -0.38 -7.12 7.47
CA SER A 52 -1.07 -8.33 7.95
C SER A 52 -1.76 -8.05 9.28
N SER A 53 -3.07 -8.31 9.33
CA SER A 53 -3.83 -8.28 10.58
C SER A 53 -3.47 -9.43 11.52
N VAL A 54 -2.90 -10.52 11.01
CA VAL A 54 -2.52 -11.69 11.80
C VAL A 54 -1.19 -11.46 12.52
N THR A 55 -0.18 -10.98 11.80
CA THR A 55 1.16 -10.76 12.37
C THR A 55 1.38 -9.32 12.81
N LYS A 56 0.40 -8.43 12.61
CA LYS A 56 0.49 -6.97 12.81
C LYS A 56 1.60 -6.30 12.00
N ALA A 57 2.09 -6.95 10.94
CA ALA A 57 3.09 -6.35 10.05
C ALA A 57 2.47 -5.13 9.37
N GLY A 58 3.23 -4.03 9.31
CA GLY A 58 2.79 -2.77 8.70
C GLY A 58 1.79 -1.94 9.51
N MET A 59 1.49 -2.33 10.76
CA MET A 59 0.54 -1.59 11.60
C MET A 59 1.07 -0.22 12.00
N ASP A 60 2.30 -0.15 12.52
CA ASP A 60 2.90 1.12 12.93
C ASP A 60 3.14 2.03 11.72
N GLN A 61 3.64 1.46 10.62
CA GLN A 61 3.82 2.17 9.33
C GLN A 61 2.53 2.78 8.80
N ALA A 62 1.39 2.07 8.95
CA ALA A 62 0.09 2.60 8.54
C ALA A 62 -0.36 3.77 9.42
N TRP A 63 -0.10 3.71 10.73
CA TRP A 63 -0.37 4.83 11.62
C TRP A 63 0.51 6.03 11.32
N ASP A 64 1.81 5.82 11.13
CA ASP A 64 2.76 6.88 10.78
C ASP A 64 2.32 7.58 9.49
N ALA A 65 1.99 6.83 8.43
CA ALA A 65 1.51 7.39 7.17
C ALA A 65 0.19 8.15 7.30
N ILE A 66 -0.71 7.74 8.19
CA ILE A 66 -1.95 8.49 8.48
C ILE A 66 -1.61 9.79 9.19
N LEU A 67 -0.76 9.74 10.22
CA LEU A 67 -0.38 10.90 11.02
C LEU A 67 0.41 11.94 10.23
N GLU A 68 1.25 11.52 9.28
CA GLU A 68 1.99 12.41 8.37
C GLU A 68 1.09 13.16 7.38
N LYS A 69 -0.12 12.66 7.13
CA LYS A 69 -1.09 13.26 6.20
C LYS A 69 -2.20 14.06 6.89
N LEU A 70 -2.17 14.17 8.22
CA LEU A 70 -3.03 15.08 8.99
C LEU A 70 -2.45 16.50 8.97
#